data_AF-A0A2G2Z3V1-F1
#
_entry.id   AF-A0A2G2Z3V1-F1
#
_cell.length_a   1.000
_cell.length_b   1.000
_cell.length_c   1.000
_cell.angle_alpha   90.00
_cell.angle_beta   90.00
_cell.angle_gamma   90.00
#
_symmetry.space_group_name_H-M   'P 1'
#
loop_
_entity.id
_entity.type
_entity.pdbx_description
1 polymer ?
#
loop_
_entity_poly.entity_id
_entity_poly.type
_entity_poly.pdbx_seq_one_letter_code
_entity_poly.pdbx_strand_id
1 'polypeptide(L)'
;MATISFSFASASKPLNPSSISPSTINPTIFNLLPTPSNSPHLRRIPLLLKSPPISRIFIDRPIITIQQRRICSTPITSMFTGIVEEMGRIKQLGYDKPDSFTMKIQAKLILEDINLGDSIAVNGTCLTVDHFDKGELEFSVGLAPETLRKTSLIELEQGSVVNLERALKPSTRMGGHFVQGHVDGTGEIVELKPEGDSLWVKVKTVKEILRYIVPKGFIAVDGTSLTVVDVFDEEDCFNFMLVAYTQQNVVIPMKKVGQKVNLEVDILGKYVERLLSTGFVDAIKSS
;
A
#
# COMPACT_ATOMS: atom_id res chain seq x y z
N MET A 1 49.02 9.73 31.50
CA MET A 1 50.47 9.57 31.21
C MET A 1 50.70 8.11 30.83
N ALA A 2 51.56 7.75 29.89
CA ALA A 2 52.47 8.59 29.08
C ALA A 2 51.96 8.82 27.65
N THR A 3 52.64 9.70 26.92
CA THR A 3 52.32 10.11 25.54
C THR A 3 53.50 9.74 24.64
N ILE A 4 53.25 9.16 23.46
CA ILE A 4 54.24 9.14 22.37
C ILE A 4 53.55 9.64 21.10
N SER A 5 54.09 10.73 20.56
CA SER A 5 53.65 11.39 19.34
C SER A 5 54.73 11.29 18.27
N PHE A 6 54.34 11.03 17.02
CA PHE A 6 55.18 11.35 15.86
C PHE A 6 54.35 12.06 14.79
N SER A 7 54.92 13.13 14.23
CA SER A 7 54.33 13.97 13.19
C SER A 7 55.42 14.75 12.48
N PHE A 8 55.44 14.73 11.15
CA PHE A 8 55.98 15.69 10.16
C PHE A 8 55.61 15.06 8.78
N ALA A 9 54.92 15.73 7.83
CA ALA A 9 55.34 16.86 6.99
C ALA A 9 56.53 16.50 6.05
N SER A 10 56.65 16.92 4.78
CA SER A 10 55.83 17.76 3.86
C SER A 10 56.48 17.71 2.42
N ALA A 11 56.01 18.30 1.30
CA ALA A 11 54.84 19.10 0.89
C ALA A 11 54.77 19.21 -0.66
N SER A 12 53.60 19.55 -1.22
CA SER A 12 53.37 20.18 -2.56
C SER A 12 53.64 19.29 -3.81
N LYS A 13 53.16 19.57 -5.05
CA LYS A 13 52.54 20.76 -5.69
C LYS A 13 51.33 20.39 -6.60
N PRO A 14 50.49 21.37 -7.03
CA PRO A 14 49.38 21.16 -7.97
C PRO A 14 49.80 21.24 -9.46
N LEU A 15 48.91 20.78 -10.36
CA LEU A 15 49.00 20.99 -11.82
C LEU A 15 47.65 21.42 -12.42
N ASN A 16 47.67 22.59 -13.06
CA ASN A 16 46.66 23.21 -13.94
C ASN A 16 47.38 24.47 -14.55
N PRO A 17 46.94 25.10 -15.67
CA PRO A 17 45.73 24.85 -16.46
C PRO A 17 45.92 24.81 -17.99
N SER A 18 44.86 24.43 -18.70
CA SER A 18 44.57 24.84 -20.09
C SER A 18 43.05 24.84 -20.32
N SER A 19 42.34 25.96 -20.19
CA SER A 19 42.22 27.06 -21.15
C SER A 19 41.48 26.71 -22.44
N ILE A 20 40.17 27.01 -22.50
CA ILE A 20 39.42 27.47 -23.71
C ILE A 20 38.04 27.98 -23.24
N SER A 21 37.68 29.20 -23.65
CA SER A 21 36.36 29.83 -23.48
C SER A 21 36.36 31.22 -24.16
N PRO A 22 35.20 31.79 -24.54
CA PRO A 22 34.05 31.18 -25.20
C PRO A 22 33.81 31.82 -26.60
N SER A 23 33.05 31.17 -27.49
CA SER A 23 32.71 31.75 -28.81
C SER A 23 31.21 32.02 -28.95
N THR A 24 30.81 33.26 -28.68
CA THR A 24 29.45 33.77 -28.87
C THR A 24 29.10 33.88 -30.35
N ILE A 25 27.94 33.37 -30.77
CA ILE A 25 27.33 33.66 -32.08
C ILE A 25 25.85 34.01 -31.86
N ASN A 26 25.45 35.23 -32.23
CA ASN A 26 24.07 35.68 -32.17
C ASN A 26 23.25 35.17 -33.37
N PRO A 27 21.93 34.92 -33.21
CA PRO A 27 21.06 34.62 -34.34
C PRO A 27 20.75 35.90 -35.14
N THR A 28 20.93 35.84 -36.46
CA THR A 28 20.61 36.97 -37.35
C THR A 28 19.12 36.98 -37.68
N ILE A 29 18.41 38.00 -37.21
CA ILE A 29 17.02 38.28 -37.63
C ILE A 29 17.04 39.00 -38.97
N PHE A 30 16.21 38.57 -39.92
CA PHE A 30 15.57 39.51 -40.86
C PHE A 30 14.14 39.05 -41.20
N ASN A 31 13.19 39.96 -41.03
CA ASN A 31 11.78 39.73 -41.36
C ASN A 31 11.51 39.96 -42.85
N LEU A 32 10.44 39.35 -43.37
CA LEU A 32 9.53 40.06 -44.26
C LEU A 32 8.10 39.51 -44.06
N LEU A 33 7.13 40.44 -43.99
CA LEU A 33 5.70 40.23 -43.72
C LEU A 33 4.90 40.85 -44.89
N PRO A 34 3.66 40.39 -45.19
CA PRO A 34 2.50 40.98 -44.51
C PRO A 34 1.32 40.03 -44.21
N THR A 35 0.39 40.55 -43.40
CA THR A 35 -0.92 39.99 -42.98
C THR A 35 -2.06 40.64 -43.83
N PRO A 36 -3.40 40.60 -43.51
CA PRO A 36 -4.16 39.92 -42.43
C PRO A 36 -5.54 39.30 -42.83
N SER A 37 -6.31 38.91 -41.80
CA SER A 37 -7.78 38.67 -41.77
C SER A 37 -8.29 37.28 -42.22
N ASN A 38 -9.43 36.76 -41.74
CA ASN A 38 -10.46 37.35 -40.87
C ASN A 38 -11.16 36.32 -39.93
N SER A 39 -11.89 36.80 -38.92
CA SER A 39 -12.48 36.00 -37.82
C SER A 39 -13.74 35.16 -38.21
N PRO A 40 -14.09 34.10 -37.44
CA PRO A 40 -15.15 33.15 -37.81
C PRO A 40 -16.58 33.62 -37.48
N HIS A 41 -17.57 33.09 -38.18
CA HIS A 41 -18.98 33.45 -37.99
C HIS A 41 -19.90 32.24 -37.75
N LEU A 42 -20.50 32.16 -36.56
CA LEU A 42 -21.62 31.26 -36.26
C LEU A 42 -22.88 31.66 -37.06
N ARG A 43 -23.65 30.65 -37.50
CA ARG A 43 -25.06 30.81 -37.90
C ARG A 43 -25.90 29.61 -37.44
N ARG A 44 -27.00 29.89 -36.72
CA ARG A 44 -28.13 28.97 -36.52
C ARG A 44 -29.11 29.14 -37.69
N ILE A 45 -29.77 28.06 -38.11
CA ILE A 45 -30.97 28.08 -38.96
C ILE A 45 -31.98 27.05 -38.37
N PRO A 46 -33.29 27.35 -38.27
CA PRO A 46 -34.23 26.56 -37.47
C PRO A 46 -35.01 25.46 -38.24
N LEU A 47 -35.81 24.72 -37.46
CA LEU A 47 -36.67 23.57 -37.78
C LEU A 47 -37.73 23.83 -38.89
N LEU A 48 -38.09 22.78 -39.66
CA LEU A 48 -39.41 22.11 -39.50
C LEU A 48 -39.56 20.75 -40.25
N LEU A 49 -40.48 19.93 -39.73
CA LEU A 49 -41.07 18.64 -40.16
C LEU A 49 -40.85 18.11 -41.60
N LYS A 50 -40.54 16.79 -41.68
CA LYS A 50 -41.50 15.74 -42.12
C LYS A 50 -40.96 14.31 -41.87
N SER A 51 -41.84 13.38 -41.49
CA SER A 51 -41.52 11.96 -41.24
C SER A 51 -42.17 11.02 -42.27
N PRO A 52 -41.43 10.09 -42.91
CA PRO A 52 -42.00 9.02 -43.71
C PRO A 52 -42.56 7.86 -42.85
N PRO A 53 -43.43 6.99 -43.39
CA PRO A 53 -44.18 6.00 -42.60
C PRO A 53 -43.38 4.73 -42.25
N ILE A 54 -43.86 4.03 -41.23
CA ILE A 54 -43.35 2.73 -40.76
C ILE A 54 -43.71 1.63 -41.77
N SER A 55 -42.72 0.89 -42.26
CA SER A 55 -42.90 -0.41 -42.92
C SER A 55 -41.85 -1.42 -42.42
N ARG A 56 -42.16 -2.72 -42.50
CA ARG A 56 -41.45 -3.79 -41.79
C ARG A 56 -40.24 -4.30 -42.57
N ILE A 57 -39.05 -4.24 -41.98
CA ILE A 57 -37.96 -5.17 -42.25
C ILE A 57 -37.37 -5.60 -40.89
N PHE A 58 -37.90 -6.70 -40.33
CA PHE A 58 -37.22 -7.41 -39.25
C PHE A 58 -36.15 -8.31 -39.90
N ILE A 59 -34.88 -8.05 -39.57
CA ILE A 59 -33.77 -8.98 -39.81
C ILE A 59 -33.39 -9.52 -38.45
N ASP A 60 -33.63 -10.81 -38.24
CA ASP A 60 -33.23 -11.50 -37.02
C ASP A 60 -31.69 -11.56 -36.94
N ARG A 61 -31.11 -10.65 -36.15
CA ARG A 61 -29.74 -10.79 -35.68
C ARG A 61 -29.77 -11.66 -34.43
N PRO A 62 -29.02 -12.77 -34.37
CA PRO A 62 -28.90 -13.53 -33.14
C PRO A 62 -28.31 -12.63 -32.05
N ILE A 63 -28.98 -12.53 -30.91
CA ILE A 63 -28.44 -11.87 -29.73
C ILE A 63 -27.31 -12.76 -29.23
N ILE A 64 -26.08 -12.40 -29.57
CA ILE A 64 -24.89 -12.97 -28.94
C ILE A 64 -24.91 -12.48 -27.49
N THR A 65 -25.42 -13.32 -26.60
CA THR A 65 -25.36 -13.10 -25.15
C THR A 65 -23.89 -13.18 -24.74
N ILE A 66 -23.20 -12.04 -24.82
CA ILE A 66 -21.88 -11.85 -24.23
C ILE A 66 -22.07 -12.06 -22.73
N GLN A 67 -21.76 -13.26 -22.24
CA GLN A 67 -21.64 -13.49 -20.80
C GLN A 67 -20.58 -12.53 -20.29
N GLN A 68 -21.04 -11.51 -19.58
CA GLN A 68 -20.22 -10.44 -19.04
C GLN A 68 -19.33 -11.06 -17.97
N ARG A 69 -18.15 -11.56 -18.39
CA ARG A 69 -17.12 -12.07 -17.48
C ARG A 69 -16.96 -11.03 -16.37
N ARG A 70 -17.21 -11.43 -15.12
CA ARG A 70 -16.89 -10.59 -13.97
C ARG A 70 -15.39 -10.39 -13.98
N ILE A 71 -14.95 -9.27 -14.54
CA ILE A 71 -13.61 -8.76 -14.35
C ILE A 71 -13.51 -8.55 -12.84
N CYS A 72 -12.67 -9.36 -12.17
CA CYS A 72 -12.36 -9.15 -10.76
C CYS A 72 -11.40 -7.98 -10.63
N SER A 73 -11.85 -6.80 -11.07
CA SER A 73 -11.37 -5.56 -10.53
C SER A 73 -11.92 -5.49 -9.11
N THR A 74 -11.06 -5.74 -8.12
CA THR A 74 -11.27 -5.24 -6.77
C THR A 74 -10.93 -3.75 -6.80
N PRO A 75 -11.91 -2.82 -6.88
CA PRO A 75 -11.63 -1.46 -6.48
C PRO A 75 -11.20 -1.47 -5.01
N ILE A 76 -10.47 -0.43 -4.58
CA ILE A 76 -10.21 -0.23 -3.15
C ILE A 76 -11.56 0.12 -2.50
N THR A 77 -12.22 -0.88 -1.90
CA THR A 77 -13.54 -0.76 -1.26
C THR A 77 -13.46 -0.18 0.15
N SER A 78 -12.26 -0.16 0.73
CA SER A 78 -12.01 0.05 2.15
C SER A 78 -10.60 0.61 2.35
N MET A 79 -10.43 1.37 3.42
CA MET A 79 -9.16 1.90 3.90
C MET A 79 -9.11 1.70 5.42
N PHE A 80 -7.91 1.66 5.98
CA PHE A 80 -7.63 1.47 7.40
C PHE A 80 -6.57 2.50 7.83
N THR A 81 -6.28 2.57 9.12
CA THR A 81 -5.28 3.49 9.69
C THR A 81 -4.06 2.79 10.25
N GLY A 82 -4.14 1.46 10.42
CA GLY A 82 -3.18 0.64 11.15
C GLY A 82 -3.27 0.83 12.67
N ILE A 83 -4.39 1.34 13.17
CA ILE A 83 -4.64 1.47 14.62
C ILE A 83 -5.55 0.32 15.02
N VAL A 84 -4.92 -0.78 15.46
CA VAL A 84 -5.59 -1.99 15.94
C VAL A 84 -6.59 -1.63 17.04
N GLU A 85 -7.84 -2.04 16.85
CA GLU A 85 -8.94 -1.73 17.76
C GLU A 85 -9.08 -2.80 18.86
N GLU A 86 -8.90 -4.07 18.51
CA GLU A 86 -8.84 -5.17 19.47
C GLU A 86 -7.98 -6.35 18.97
N MET A 87 -7.64 -7.25 19.88
CA MET A 87 -7.06 -8.55 19.55
C MET A 87 -8.13 -9.65 19.60
N GLY A 88 -8.52 -10.15 18.42
CA GLY A 88 -9.43 -11.28 18.27
C GLY A 88 -8.74 -12.64 18.44
N ARG A 89 -9.53 -13.72 18.45
CA ARG A 89 -9.02 -15.10 18.53
C ARG A 89 -9.63 -16.00 17.48
N ILE A 90 -8.81 -16.75 16.76
CA ILE A 90 -9.27 -17.75 15.78
C ILE A 90 -10.03 -18.87 16.51
N LYS A 91 -11.29 -19.09 16.11
CA LYS A 91 -12.17 -20.14 16.66
C LYS A 91 -12.22 -21.37 15.78
N GLN A 92 -12.12 -21.20 14.47
CA GLN A 92 -12.01 -22.25 13.47
C GLN A 92 -11.39 -21.66 12.20
N LEU A 93 -10.60 -22.44 11.47
CA LEU A 93 -10.19 -22.10 10.11
C LEU A 93 -9.96 -23.37 9.28
N GLY A 94 -10.07 -23.28 7.95
CA GLY A 94 -9.79 -24.40 7.06
C GLY A 94 -10.56 -24.36 5.75
N TYR A 95 -10.43 -25.42 4.95
CA TYR A 95 -11.13 -25.58 3.68
C TYR A 95 -12.51 -26.23 3.88
N ASP A 96 -13.58 -25.45 3.83
CA ASP A 96 -14.96 -25.99 3.81
C ASP A 96 -15.28 -26.67 2.46
N LYS A 97 -14.59 -26.22 1.39
CA LYS A 97 -14.67 -26.73 0.01
C LYS A 97 -13.27 -26.60 -0.62
N PRO A 98 -12.93 -27.35 -1.69
CA PRO A 98 -11.59 -27.36 -2.27
C PRO A 98 -10.98 -25.98 -2.56
N ASP A 99 -11.79 -25.03 -3.03
CA ASP A 99 -11.38 -23.66 -3.38
C ASP A 99 -11.86 -22.59 -2.39
N SER A 100 -12.37 -22.98 -1.21
CA SER A 100 -12.97 -22.07 -0.21
C SER A 100 -12.33 -22.28 1.15
N PHE A 101 -11.37 -21.43 1.50
CA PHE A 101 -10.83 -21.36 2.85
C PHE A 101 -11.61 -20.32 3.67
N THR A 102 -12.12 -20.72 4.82
CA THR A 102 -12.92 -19.86 5.72
C THR A 102 -12.16 -19.70 7.03
N MET A 103 -12.26 -18.52 7.64
CA MET A 103 -11.71 -18.23 8.96
C MET A 103 -12.80 -17.63 9.84
N LYS A 104 -13.05 -18.26 10.99
CA LYS A 104 -14.00 -17.82 12.02
C LYS A 104 -13.23 -17.27 13.21
N ILE A 105 -13.56 -16.06 13.63
CA ILE A 105 -12.81 -15.26 14.60
C ILE A 105 -13.76 -14.77 15.69
N GLN A 106 -13.39 -14.96 16.95
CA GLN A 106 -14.04 -14.35 18.09
C GLN A 106 -13.47 -12.95 18.33
N ALA A 107 -14.36 -11.97 18.47
CA ALA A 107 -14.07 -10.54 18.63
C ALA A 107 -15.23 -9.88 19.38
N LYS A 108 -15.08 -8.66 19.90
CA LYS A 108 -16.13 -7.98 20.67
C LYS A 108 -16.39 -6.57 20.18
N LEU A 109 -15.37 -5.72 20.18
CA LEU A 109 -15.49 -4.29 19.86
C LEU A 109 -15.90 -4.06 18.41
N ILE A 110 -15.34 -4.82 17.45
CA ILE A 110 -15.71 -4.67 16.04
C ILE A 110 -17.13 -5.17 15.75
N LEU A 111 -17.68 -6.08 16.58
CA LEU A 111 -19.03 -6.62 16.39
C LEU A 111 -20.13 -5.65 16.80
N GLU A 112 -19.82 -4.53 17.46
CA GLU A 112 -20.83 -3.55 17.89
C GLU A 112 -21.62 -3.01 16.68
N ASP A 113 -20.94 -2.67 15.57
CA ASP A 113 -21.52 -2.07 14.37
C ASP A 113 -21.28 -2.83 13.05
N ILE A 114 -20.71 -4.05 13.11
CA ILE A 114 -20.50 -4.94 11.95
C ILE A 114 -21.79 -5.26 11.16
N ASN A 115 -21.62 -5.40 9.84
CA ASN A 115 -22.62 -5.78 8.84
C ASN A 115 -22.03 -6.82 7.85
N LEU A 116 -22.90 -7.46 7.05
CA LEU A 116 -22.45 -8.37 5.99
C LEU A 116 -21.89 -7.56 4.81
N GLY A 117 -20.72 -7.96 4.31
CA GLY A 117 -19.99 -7.22 3.28
C GLY A 117 -19.05 -6.13 3.80
N ASP A 118 -19.02 -5.88 5.13
CA ASP A 118 -18.04 -4.97 5.73
C ASP A 118 -16.61 -5.52 5.56
N SER A 119 -15.64 -4.60 5.59
CA SER A 119 -14.22 -4.93 5.48
C SER A 119 -13.52 -4.78 6.83
N ILE A 120 -12.87 -5.84 7.28
CA ILE A 120 -12.09 -5.92 8.53
C ILE A 120 -10.65 -6.28 8.17
N ALA A 121 -9.67 -5.56 8.73
CA ALA A 121 -8.27 -5.92 8.62
C ALA A 121 -7.91 -6.98 9.68
N VAL A 122 -7.57 -8.20 9.26
CA VAL A 122 -7.11 -9.30 10.12
C VAL A 122 -5.60 -9.45 9.97
N ASN A 123 -4.82 -9.16 11.01
CA ASN A 123 -3.37 -8.97 10.92
C ASN A 123 -2.96 -8.07 9.72
N GLY A 124 -3.68 -6.98 9.47
CA GLY A 124 -3.43 -6.09 8.33
C GLY A 124 -3.85 -6.64 6.96
N THR A 125 -4.64 -7.71 6.91
CA THR A 125 -5.21 -8.24 5.66
C THR A 125 -6.67 -7.84 5.57
N CYS A 126 -7.04 -7.05 4.57
CA CYS A 126 -8.44 -6.69 4.32
C CYS A 126 -9.23 -7.95 3.92
N LEU A 127 -10.20 -8.33 4.75
CA LEU A 127 -11.10 -9.45 4.51
C LEU A 127 -12.56 -9.01 4.64
N THR A 128 -13.44 -9.64 3.85
CA THR A 128 -14.87 -9.30 3.77
C THR A 128 -15.70 -10.22 4.65
N VAL A 129 -16.55 -9.64 5.50
CA VAL A 129 -17.44 -10.35 6.43
C VAL A 129 -18.54 -11.08 5.65
N ASP A 130 -18.57 -12.41 5.72
CA ASP A 130 -19.59 -13.26 5.09
C ASP A 130 -20.68 -13.75 6.05
N HIS A 131 -20.39 -13.79 7.36
CA HIS A 131 -21.31 -14.14 8.43
C HIS A 131 -20.86 -13.51 9.76
N PHE A 132 -21.80 -13.20 10.66
CA PHE A 132 -21.48 -12.87 12.06
C PHE A 132 -22.61 -13.28 13.02
N ASP A 133 -22.25 -13.49 14.28
CA ASP A 133 -23.16 -13.76 15.39
C ASP A 133 -22.75 -12.89 16.60
N LYS A 134 -23.64 -11.97 17.00
CA LYS A 134 -23.39 -11.05 18.12
C LYS A 134 -23.70 -11.66 19.50
N GLY A 135 -24.29 -12.84 19.56
CA GLY A 135 -24.51 -13.61 20.79
C GLY A 135 -23.30 -14.46 21.17
N GLU A 136 -22.74 -15.21 20.21
CA GLU A 136 -21.51 -16.00 20.40
C GLU A 136 -20.22 -15.15 20.36
N LEU A 137 -20.35 -13.88 19.95
CA LEU A 137 -19.26 -12.93 19.72
C LEU A 137 -18.26 -13.43 18.66
N GLU A 138 -18.78 -13.84 17.50
CA GLU A 138 -18.00 -14.39 16.38
C GLU A 138 -18.35 -13.76 15.03
N PHE A 139 -17.38 -13.70 14.12
CA PHE A 139 -17.60 -13.45 12.69
C PHE A 139 -16.77 -14.39 11.82
N SER A 140 -17.16 -14.51 10.55
CA SER A 140 -16.49 -15.33 9.54
C SER A 140 -16.10 -14.49 8.33
N VAL A 141 -14.99 -14.90 7.70
CA VAL A 141 -14.44 -14.31 6.48
C VAL A 141 -13.87 -15.40 5.57
N GLY A 142 -14.11 -15.27 4.26
CA GLY A 142 -13.49 -16.10 3.22
C GLY A 142 -12.12 -15.56 2.77
N LEU A 143 -11.13 -16.44 2.64
CA LEU A 143 -9.77 -16.10 2.21
C LEU A 143 -9.50 -16.64 0.80
N ALA A 144 -9.03 -15.77 -0.10
CA ALA A 144 -8.67 -16.16 -1.46
C ALA A 144 -7.30 -16.90 -1.49
N PRO A 145 -7.06 -17.79 -2.49
CA PRO A 145 -5.78 -18.49 -2.61
C PRO A 145 -4.54 -17.59 -2.78
N GLU A 146 -4.69 -16.35 -3.24
CA GLU A 146 -3.59 -15.37 -3.26
C GLU A 146 -3.30 -14.81 -1.87
N THR A 147 -4.34 -14.47 -1.11
CA THR A 147 -4.23 -14.06 0.30
C THR A 147 -3.47 -15.08 1.13
N LEU A 148 -3.78 -16.37 0.97
CA LEU A 148 -3.10 -17.47 1.67
C LEU A 148 -1.62 -17.65 1.28
N ARG A 149 -1.20 -17.17 0.10
CA ARG A 149 0.21 -17.20 -0.35
C ARG A 149 0.99 -15.97 0.04
N LYS A 150 0.32 -14.81 0.15
CA LYS A 150 0.91 -13.50 0.44
C LYS A 150 1.03 -13.18 1.92
N THR A 151 0.20 -13.79 2.76
CA THR A 151 0.10 -13.49 4.19
C THR A 151 0.56 -14.66 5.07
N SER A 152 0.84 -14.40 6.34
CA SER A 152 1.03 -15.43 7.35
C SER A 152 -0.29 -16.03 7.87
N LEU A 153 -1.44 -15.73 7.26
CA LEU A 153 -2.75 -16.20 7.75
C LEU A 153 -2.93 -17.72 7.64
N ILE A 154 -2.20 -18.37 6.73
CA ILE A 154 -2.15 -19.83 6.59
C ILE A 154 -1.33 -20.52 7.70
N GLU A 155 -0.58 -19.77 8.50
CA GLU A 155 0.22 -20.25 9.64
C GLU A 155 -0.51 -20.08 10.99
N LEU A 156 -1.78 -19.65 10.95
CA LEU A 156 -2.64 -19.56 12.12
C LEU A 156 -3.28 -20.92 12.44
N GLU A 157 -3.59 -21.14 13.71
CA GLU A 157 -4.26 -22.34 14.22
C GLU A 157 -5.49 -21.95 15.05
N GLN A 158 -6.29 -22.95 15.44
CA GLN A 158 -7.36 -22.71 16.42
C GLN A 158 -6.76 -22.19 17.74
N GLY A 159 -7.28 -21.06 18.22
CA GLY A 159 -6.79 -20.39 19.42
C GLY A 159 -5.73 -19.32 19.18
N SER A 160 -5.16 -19.19 17.97
CA SER A 160 -4.26 -18.07 17.63
C SER A 160 -4.91 -16.71 17.85
N VAL A 161 -4.12 -15.72 18.24
CA VAL A 161 -4.55 -14.32 18.44
C VAL A 161 -4.26 -13.52 17.17
N VAL A 162 -5.14 -12.58 16.81
CA VAL A 162 -5.01 -11.72 15.62
C VAL A 162 -5.36 -10.26 15.93
N ASN A 163 -4.63 -9.33 15.33
CA ASN A 163 -5.01 -7.90 15.30
C ASN A 163 -6.28 -7.71 14.46
N LEU A 164 -7.20 -6.88 14.93
CA LEU A 164 -8.42 -6.49 14.22
C LEU A 164 -8.58 -4.95 14.16
N GLU A 165 -8.94 -4.43 12.99
CA GLU A 165 -9.32 -3.02 12.75
C GLU A 165 -10.49 -2.97 11.73
N ARG A 166 -11.53 -2.17 11.99
CA ARG A 166 -12.62 -1.90 11.04
C ARG A 166 -12.19 -0.92 9.95
N ALA A 167 -12.81 -0.99 8.78
CA ALA A 167 -12.62 0.00 7.74
C ALA A 167 -12.97 1.43 8.23
N LEU A 168 -12.10 2.38 7.89
CA LEU A 168 -12.17 3.80 8.22
C LEU A 168 -13.48 4.43 7.73
N LYS A 169 -14.18 5.15 8.62
CA LYS A 169 -15.32 5.99 8.26
C LYS A 169 -14.82 7.38 7.82
N PRO A 170 -15.48 8.07 6.87
CA PRO A 170 -15.06 9.41 6.42
C PRO A 170 -14.98 10.49 7.51
N SER A 171 -15.56 10.24 8.69
CA SER A 171 -15.56 11.14 9.86
C SER A 171 -14.61 10.72 10.99
N THR A 172 -13.95 9.55 10.91
CA THR A 172 -13.03 9.09 11.96
C THR A 172 -11.63 9.68 11.81
N ARG A 173 -10.92 9.83 12.94
CA ARG A 173 -9.54 10.38 12.97
C ARG A 173 -8.57 9.32 12.45
N MET A 174 -7.74 9.67 11.47
CA MET A 174 -6.63 8.81 11.04
C MET A 174 -5.48 8.96 12.03
N GLY A 175 -5.28 7.96 12.89
CA GLY A 175 -4.26 7.99 13.96
C GLY A 175 -2.88 7.47 13.55
N GLY A 176 -2.83 6.61 12.51
CA GLY A 176 -1.60 6.10 11.90
C GLY A 176 -1.38 6.70 10.50
N HIS A 177 -1.36 5.85 9.47
CA HIS A 177 -1.15 6.24 8.07
C HIS A 177 -2.18 5.59 7.14
N PHE A 178 -2.06 5.79 5.83
CA PHE A 178 -2.95 5.17 4.84
C PHE A 178 -2.63 3.69 4.65
N VAL A 179 -3.35 2.82 5.35
CA VAL A 179 -3.28 1.36 5.21
C VAL A 179 -4.44 0.88 4.34
N GLN A 180 -4.20 0.02 3.36
CA GLN A 180 -5.24 -0.55 2.49
C GLN A 180 -5.71 -1.93 2.99
N GLY A 181 -4.88 -2.60 3.78
CA GLY A 181 -5.03 -4.02 4.09
C GLY A 181 -4.57 -4.93 2.95
N HIS A 182 -3.68 -4.42 2.09
CA HIS A 182 -3.15 -5.08 0.90
C HIS A 182 -1.69 -5.49 1.13
N VAL A 183 -1.51 -6.52 1.95
CA VAL A 183 -0.22 -7.13 2.31
C VAL A 183 0.61 -7.48 1.06
N ASP A 184 1.79 -6.88 0.94
CA ASP A 184 2.73 -7.10 -0.18
C ASP A 184 3.37 -8.49 -0.11
N GLY A 185 3.64 -8.93 1.12
CA GLY A 185 4.24 -10.21 1.50
C GLY A 185 4.47 -10.29 3.01
N THR A 186 5.36 -11.19 3.43
CA THR A 186 5.73 -11.36 4.85
C THR A 186 7.18 -10.96 5.14
N GLY A 187 7.45 -10.61 6.39
CA GLY A 187 8.79 -10.58 6.97
C GLY A 187 8.94 -11.59 8.10
N GLU A 188 10.17 -11.86 8.54
CA GLU A 188 10.51 -12.72 9.68
C GLU A 188 11.08 -11.88 10.82
N ILE A 189 10.61 -12.07 12.05
CA ILE A 189 11.19 -11.41 13.22
C ILE A 189 12.56 -12.03 13.51
N VAL A 190 13.64 -11.26 13.41
CA VAL A 190 15.02 -11.73 13.64
C VAL A 190 15.60 -11.27 14.98
N GLU A 191 15.09 -10.19 15.58
CA GLU A 191 15.44 -9.77 16.94
C GLU A 191 14.21 -9.23 17.70
N LEU A 192 14.12 -9.58 18.99
CA LEU A 192 13.23 -8.98 19.98
C LEU A 192 14.06 -8.57 21.19
N LYS A 193 14.19 -7.27 21.45
CA LYS A 193 15.13 -6.73 22.45
C LYS A 193 14.45 -5.64 23.32
N PRO A 194 14.17 -5.90 24.59
CA PRO A 194 13.65 -4.90 25.51
C PRO A 194 14.64 -3.76 25.76
N GLU A 195 14.12 -2.53 25.87
CA GLU A 195 14.86 -1.34 26.28
C GLU A 195 13.94 -0.43 27.11
N GLY A 196 14.16 -0.40 28.43
CA GLY A 196 13.27 0.30 29.36
C GLY A 196 11.88 -0.36 29.44
N ASP A 197 10.83 0.41 29.14
CA ASP A 197 9.45 -0.07 28.99
C ASP A 197 9.09 -0.47 27.55
N SER A 198 10.03 -0.27 26.62
CA SER A 198 9.82 -0.34 25.18
C SER A 198 10.50 -1.59 24.60
N LEU A 199 10.04 -2.04 23.42
CA LEU A 199 10.52 -3.26 22.77
C LEU A 199 11.02 -2.96 21.36
N TRP A 200 12.31 -3.16 21.11
CA TRP A 200 12.86 -3.20 19.77
C TRP A 200 12.47 -4.50 19.06
N VAL A 201 12.06 -4.36 17.80
CA VAL A 201 11.77 -5.47 16.90
C VAL A 201 12.56 -5.25 15.62
N LYS A 202 13.41 -6.21 15.24
CA LYS A 202 14.09 -6.23 13.93
C LYS A 202 13.42 -7.28 13.05
N VAL A 203 13.04 -6.89 11.84
CA VAL A 203 12.34 -7.75 10.87
C VAL A 203 13.17 -7.85 9.59
N LYS A 204 13.40 -9.07 9.12
CA LYS A 204 13.97 -9.37 7.81
C LYS A 204 12.86 -9.53 6.77
N THR A 205 13.07 -9.05 5.55
CA THR A 205 12.13 -9.27 4.44
C THR A 205 12.89 -9.45 3.11
N VAL A 206 12.19 -9.38 1.98
CA VAL A 206 12.79 -9.46 0.64
C VAL A 206 13.05 -8.06 0.07
N LYS A 207 14.07 -7.92 -0.79
CA LYS A 207 14.50 -6.62 -1.36
C LYS A 207 13.37 -5.90 -2.11
N GLU A 208 12.47 -6.66 -2.72
CA GLU A 208 11.29 -6.17 -3.44
C GLU A 208 10.31 -5.41 -2.53
N ILE A 209 10.31 -5.68 -1.23
CA ILE A 209 9.54 -4.97 -0.20
C ILE A 209 10.42 -3.90 0.47
N LEU A 210 11.65 -4.25 0.86
CA LEU A 210 12.55 -3.40 1.63
C LEU A 210 12.85 -2.04 0.97
N ARG A 211 12.95 -1.98 -0.36
CA ARG A 211 13.18 -0.74 -1.13
C ARG A 211 12.14 0.38 -0.91
N TYR A 212 10.97 0.07 -0.37
CA TYR A 212 9.91 1.04 -0.07
C TYR A 212 9.90 1.45 1.42
N ILE A 213 10.72 0.79 2.25
CA ILE A 213 10.87 1.04 3.68
C ILE A 213 12.00 2.06 3.87
N VAL A 214 11.72 3.18 4.53
CA VAL A 214 12.70 4.27 4.75
C VAL A 214 12.77 4.67 6.23
N PRO A 215 13.94 5.06 6.75
CA PRO A 215 14.06 5.58 8.12
C PRO A 215 13.09 6.75 8.38
N LYS A 216 12.36 6.66 9.49
CA LYS A 216 11.27 7.57 9.91
C LYS A 216 10.04 7.58 9.00
N GLY A 217 9.97 6.71 8.00
CA GLY A 217 8.75 6.42 7.24
C GLY A 217 7.76 5.55 8.01
N PHE A 218 6.56 5.38 7.46
CA PHE A 218 5.55 4.46 7.98
C PHE A 218 5.62 3.07 7.33
N ILE A 219 5.18 2.07 8.09
CA ILE A 219 4.92 0.71 7.62
C ILE A 219 3.77 0.10 8.43
N ALA A 220 2.98 -0.79 7.83
CA ALA A 220 2.01 -1.61 8.55
C ALA A 220 2.56 -3.04 8.77
N VAL A 221 2.73 -3.44 10.04
CA VAL A 221 3.23 -4.77 10.44
C VAL A 221 2.12 -5.49 11.20
N ASP A 222 1.64 -6.63 10.68
CA ASP A 222 0.39 -7.27 11.11
C ASP A 222 -0.79 -6.28 11.22
N GLY A 223 -0.83 -5.25 10.36
CA GLY A 223 -1.83 -4.17 10.44
C GLY A 223 -1.60 -3.15 11.54
N THR A 224 -0.45 -3.17 12.22
CA THR A 224 -0.04 -2.12 13.16
C THR A 224 0.74 -1.05 12.39
N SER A 225 0.24 0.19 12.37
CA SER A 225 0.93 1.36 11.82
C SER A 225 2.10 1.74 12.73
N LEU A 226 3.32 1.66 12.20
CA LEU A 226 4.56 1.84 12.95
C LEU A 226 5.52 2.77 12.21
N THR A 227 6.35 3.48 12.96
CA THR A 227 7.44 4.29 12.42
C THR A 227 8.71 3.44 12.36
N VAL A 228 9.28 3.32 11.16
CA VAL A 228 10.60 2.69 10.94
C VAL A 228 11.65 3.54 11.65
N VAL A 229 12.54 2.93 12.43
CA VAL A 229 13.65 3.69 13.02
C VAL A 229 14.83 3.69 12.05
N ASP A 230 15.32 2.51 11.67
CA ASP A 230 16.50 2.26 10.85
C ASP A 230 16.22 1.18 9.78
N VAL A 231 17.03 1.18 8.72
CA VAL A 231 17.01 0.19 7.63
C VAL A 231 18.44 -0.32 7.44
N PHE A 232 18.57 -1.62 7.16
CA PHE A 232 19.82 -2.37 7.10
C PHE A 232 19.90 -3.14 5.76
N ASP A 233 20.20 -2.44 4.67
CA ASP A 233 20.17 -2.98 3.29
C ASP A 233 21.11 -4.18 3.07
N GLU A 234 22.20 -4.30 3.82
CA GLU A 234 23.13 -5.44 3.75
C GLU A 234 22.57 -6.71 4.43
N GLU A 235 21.65 -6.55 5.39
CA GLU A 235 21.02 -7.64 6.14
C GLU A 235 19.64 -8.04 5.61
N ASP A 236 19.11 -7.30 4.64
CA ASP A 236 17.69 -7.32 4.21
C ASP A 236 16.69 -7.01 5.35
N CYS A 237 17.07 -6.15 6.29
CA CYS A 237 16.32 -5.90 7.52
C CYS A 237 15.89 -4.44 7.71
N PHE A 238 14.87 -4.23 8.55
CA PHE A 238 14.52 -2.94 9.15
C PHE A 238 14.17 -3.12 10.63
N ASN A 239 14.07 -2.04 11.40
CA ASN A 239 13.62 -2.10 12.79
C ASN A 239 12.52 -1.06 13.11
N PHE A 240 11.84 -1.30 14.21
CA PHE A 240 10.93 -0.36 14.87
C PHE A 240 10.92 -0.61 16.38
N MET A 241 10.35 0.33 17.13
CA MET A 241 10.21 0.23 18.58
C MET A 241 8.73 0.30 18.99
N LEU A 242 8.28 -0.66 19.78
CA LEU A 242 6.93 -0.71 20.33
C LEU A 242 6.91 -0.09 21.73
N VAL A 243 6.14 0.98 21.91
CA VAL A 243 5.89 1.58 23.24
C VAL A 243 4.97 0.69 24.08
N ALA A 244 5.04 0.82 25.42
CA ALA A 244 4.33 -0.05 26.36
C ALA A 244 2.81 -0.19 26.11
N TYR A 245 2.13 0.88 25.67
CA TYR A 245 0.70 0.80 25.30
C TYR A 245 0.48 -0.10 24.08
N THR A 246 1.21 0.12 22.99
CA THR A 246 1.09 -0.70 21.77
C THR A 246 1.40 -2.16 22.06
N GLN A 247 2.39 -2.44 22.90
CA GLN A 247 2.75 -3.82 23.27
C GLN A 247 1.60 -4.61 23.92
N GLN A 248 0.68 -3.93 24.60
CA GLN A 248 -0.47 -4.57 25.28
C GLN A 248 -1.69 -4.76 24.35
N ASN A 249 -1.68 -4.12 23.18
CA ASN A 249 -2.85 -4.02 22.29
C ASN A 249 -2.64 -4.65 20.90
N VAL A 250 -1.44 -5.19 20.59
CA VAL A 250 -1.15 -5.85 19.30
C VAL A 250 -0.41 -7.18 19.48
N VAL A 251 -0.51 -8.08 18.50
CA VAL A 251 0.05 -9.44 18.59
C VAL A 251 1.57 -9.53 18.48
N ILE A 252 2.27 -8.49 18.01
CA ILE A 252 3.71 -8.55 17.68
C ILE A 252 4.58 -9.01 18.88
N PRO A 253 4.42 -8.49 20.12
CA PRO A 253 5.21 -8.97 21.27
C PRO A 253 4.85 -10.37 21.76
N MET A 254 3.72 -10.94 21.30
CA MET A 254 3.35 -12.33 21.57
C MET A 254 4.06 -13.32 20.63
N LYS A 255 4.63 -12.82 19.53
CA LYS A 255 5.41 -13.61 18.58
C LYS A 255 6.85 -13.79 19.06
N LYS A 256 7.54 -14.78 18.48
CA LYS A 256 8.93 -15.14 18.75
C LYS A 256 9.82 -14.82 17.53
N VAL A 257 11.13 -14.73 17.77
CA VAL A 257 12.13 -14.77 16.69
C VAL A 257 11.91 -16.03 15.84
N GLY A 258 12.02 -15.88 14.51
CA GLY A 258 11.69 -16.90 13.52
C GLY A 258 10.21 -16.99 13.10
N GLN A 259 9.31 -16.21 13.72
CA GLN A 259 7.91 -16.15 13.28
C GLN A 259 7.67 -15.02 12.27
N LYS A 260 6.71 -15.24 11.37
CA LYS A 260 6.36 -14.27 10.32
C LYS A 260 5.45 -13.15 10.82
N VAL A 261 5.53 -12.03 10.13
CA VAL A 261 4.62 -10.88 10.21
C VAL A 261 4.13 -10.52 8.82
N ASN A 262 2.87 -10.10 8.68
CA ASN A 262 2.38 -9.49 7.45
C ASN A 262 2.99 -8.10 7.28
N LEU A 263 3.41 -7.75 6.06
CA LEU A 263 3.95 -6.42 5.73
C LEU A 263 3.13 -5.75 4.62
N GLU A 264 2.65 -4.54 4.88
CA GLU A 264 2.21 -3.58 3.86
C GLU A 264 3.07 -2.32 3.98
N VAL A 265 3.74 -1.95 2.89
CA VAL A 265 4.54 -0.71 2.82
C VAL A 265 3.70 0.46 2.33
N ASP A 266 3.99 1.66 2.83
CA ASP A 266 3.28 2.89 2.50
C ASP A 266 3.11 3.06 0.98
N ILE A 267 1.84 3.16 0.56
CA ILE A 267 1.44 3.30 -0.84
C ILE A 267 2.08 4.51 -1.53
N LEU A 268 2.44 5.56 -0.77
CA LEU A 268 3.13 6.73 -1.30
C LEU A 268 4.46 6.35 -1.97
N GLY A 269 5.22 5.40 -1.41
CA GLY A 269 6.47 4.92 -2.02
C GLY A 269 6.25 4.25 -3.38
N LYS A 270 5.22 3.41 -3.49
CA LYS A 270 4.81 2.75 -4.74
C LYS A 270 4.32 3.76 -5.80
N TYR A 271 3.59 4.80 -5.39
CA TYR A 271 3.17 5.88 -6.30
C TYR A 271 4.36 6.73 -6.77
N VAL A 272 5.32 7.04 -5.91
CA VAL A 272 6.55 7.75 -6.29
C VAL A 272 7.38 6.92 -7.29
N GLU A 273 7.65 5.64 -7.02
CA GLU A 273 8.34 4.75 -7.97
C GLU A 273 7.62 4.74 -9.32
N ARG A 274 6.28 4.60 -9.33
CA ARG A 274 5.49 4.57 -10.57
C ARG A 274 5.55 5.87 -11.37
N LEU A 275 5.56 7.03 -10.72
CA LEU A 275 5.67 8.34 -11.37
C LEU A 275 7.06 8.59 -11.95
N LEU A 276 8.11 8.15 -11.25
CA LEU A 276 9.49 8.21 -11.74
C LEU A 276 9.70 7.27 -12.95
N SER A 277 9.23 6.02 -12.86
CA SER A 277 9.42 5.00 -13.91
C SER A 277 8.58 5.19 -15.17
N THR A 278 7.66 6.16 -15.22
CA THR A 278 6.82 6.43 -16.40
C THR A 278 7.29 7.62 -17.24
N GLY A 279 8.44 8.22 -16.94
CA GLY A 279 9.00 9.34 -17.70
C GLY A 279 8.25 10.67 -17.51
N PHE A 280 7.27 10.71 -16.60
CA PHE A 280 6.46 11.91 -16.31
C PHE A 280 7.31 13.11 -15.87
N VAL A 281 8.41 12.84 -15.13
CA VAL A 281 9.38 13.86 -14.73
C VAL A 281 10.07 14.52 -15.93
N ASP A 282 10.32 13.80 -17.02
CA ASP A 282 10.99 14.35 -18.20
C ASP A 282 10.01 15.15 -19.07
N ALA A 283 8.73 14.76 -19.10
CA ALA A 283 7.66 15.58 -19.68
C ALA A 283 7.51 16.94 -18.95
N ILE A 284 7.60 16.95 -17.61
CA ILE A 284 7.60 18.19 -16.81
C ILE A 284 8.83 19.05 -17.15
N LYS A 285 10.03 18.48 -17.27
CA LYS A 285 11.24 19.23 -17.64
C LYS A 285 11.19 19.83 -19.05
N SER A 286 10.32 19.33 -19.92
CA SER A 286 10.13 19.81 -21.30
C SER A 286 8.97 20.81 -21.47
N SER A 287 8.34 21.24 -20.37
CA SER A 287 7.17 22.14 -20.34
C SER A 287 7.50 23.52 -19.78
#